data_AF-A0ABD0SIG5-F1
#
_entry.id   AF-A0ABD0SIG5-F1
#
_cell.length_a   1.000
_cell.length_b   1.000
_cell.length_c   1.000
_cell.angle_alpha   90.00
_cell.angle_beta   90.00
_cell.angle_gamma   90.00
#
_symmetry.space_group_name_H-M   'P 1'
#
loop_
_entity.id
_entity.type
_entity.pdbx_description
1 polymer ?
#
loop_
_entity_poly.entity_id
_entity_poly.type
_entity_poly.pdbx_seq_one_letter_code
_entity_poly.pdbx_strand_id
1 'polypeptide(L)'
;MRWCVLFLCAIKFASCQNCRGDDPPRMRGECENLCDKDGKNCRLKAALLLPQNSSFSANLPSVRPVFDLALADEVIKDAFPPGLTVDLTTYDVIDCDAAYAVISAIDAYNDCAHVFFGPSCDFALGKSIYSSKAIP
;
A
#
# COMPACT_ATOMS: atom_id res chain seq x y z
N MET A 1 -24.88 44.56 -0.41
CA MET A 1 -24.95 43.63 0.74
C MET A 1 -25.19 42.16 0.37
N ARG A 2 -25.74 41.81 -0.80
CA ARG A 2 -25.91 40.40 -1.24
C ARG A 2 -24.62 39.67 -1.68
N TRP A 3 -23.55 40.41 -2.00
CA TRP A 3 -22.31 39.81 -2.51
C TRP A 3 -21.38 39.28 -1.41
N CYS A 4 -21.40 39.89 -0.22
CA CYS A 4 -20.57 39.44 0.91
C CYS A 4 -21.01 38.08 1.47
N VAL A 5 -22.30 37.77 1.38
CA VAL A 5 -22.86 36.50 1.89
C VAL A 5 -22.43 35.31 1.02
N LEU A 6 -22.31 35.50 -0.29
CA LEU A 6 -21.85 34.47 -1.22
C LEU A 6 -20.37 34.14 -1.04
N PHE A 7 -19.53 35.17 -0.80
CA PHE A 7 -18.10 34.96 -0.53
C PHE A 7 -17.85 34.23 0.80
N LEU A 8 -18.62 34.54 1.85
CA LEU A 8 -18.50 33.85 3.14
C LEU A 8 -18.95 32.38 3.09
N CYS A 9 -19.92 32.03 2.25
CA CYS A 9 -20.33 30.64 2.01
C CYS A 9 -19.28 29.82 1.26
N ALA A 10 -18.58 30.42 0.29
CA ALA A 10 -17.53 29.73 -0.47
C ALA A 10 -16.33 29.34 0.40
N ILE A 11 -15.97 30.18 1.38
CA ILE A 11 -14.84 29.92 2.29
C ILE A 11 -15.17 28.76 3.26
N LYS A 12 -16.43 28.60 3.65
CA LYS A 12 -16.88 27.49 4.52
C LYS A 12 -16.91 26.14 3.80
N PHE A 13 -17.10 26.14 2.47
CA PHE A 13 -17.10 24.91 1.67
C PHE A 13 -15.70 24.38 1.35
N ALA A 14 -14.67 25.25 1.40
CA ALA A 14 -13.29 24.86 1.15
C ALA A 14 -12.65 24.03 2.29
N SER A 15 -13.25 24.00 3.48
CA SER A 15 -12.73 23.25 4.63
C SER A 15 -13.14 21.77 4.69
N CYS A 16 -13.89 21.28 3.70
CA CYS A 16 -14.25 19.86 3.59
C CYS A 16 -13.45 19.14 2.48
N GLN A 17 -12.15 19.41 2.38
CA GLN A 17 -11.27 18.39 1.81
C GLN A 17 -11.19 17.27 2.86
N ASN A 18 -11.82 16.12 2.59
CA ASN A 18 -11.68 14.91 3.40
C ASN A 18 -10.21 14.49 3.40
N CYS A 19 -9.41 15.07 4.29
CA CYS A 19 -8.06 14.61 4.57
C CYS A 19 -8.17 13.18 5.12
N ARG A 20 -7.39 12.27 4.54
CA ARG A 20 -7.36 10.88 4.95
C ARG A 20 -6.64 10.80 6.30
N GLY A 21 -7.42 10.76 7.38
CA GLY A 21 -6.98 10.48 8.75
C GLY A 21 -6.47 11.69 9.55
N ASP A 22 -7.19 12.06 10.60
CA ASP A 22 -6.74 12.95 11.69
C ASP A 22 -6.02 12.16 12.82
N ASP A 23 -5.54 10.96 12.52
CA ASP A 23 -4.76 10.20 13.50
C ASP A 23 -3.36 10.83 13.65
N PRO A 24 -2.85 10.99 14.87
CA PRO A 24 -1.52 11.57 15.07
C PRO A 24 -0.49 10.72 14.31
N PRO A 25 0.42 11.35 13.54
CA PRO A 25 1.47 10.61 12.84
C PRO A 25 2.22 9.77 13.88
N ARG A 26 2.24 8.44 13.69
CA ARG A 26 2.97 7.53 14.59
C ARG A 26 4.42 8.00 14.65
N MET A 27 4.96 8.10 15.87
CA MET A 27 6.28 8.69 16.13
C MET A 27 7.36 8.03 15.26
N ARG A 28 7.86 8.78 14.28
CA ARG A 28 8.79 8.35 13.21
C ARG A 28 10.01 7.56 13.72
N GLY A 29 10.51 7.87 14.92
CA GLY A 29 11.69 7.22 15.50
C GLY A 29 11.48 5.76 15.91
N GLU A 30 10.25 5.28 16.05
CA GLU A 30 9.97 3.88 16.39
C GLU A 30 10.02 2.95 15.18
N CYS A 31 10.01 3.52 13.97
CA CYS A 31 9.84 2.79 12.72
C CYS A 31 11.12 2.67 11.88
N GLU A 32 12.22 3.26 12.36
CA GLU A 32 13.52 3.22 11.67
C GLU A 32 14.29 1.93 11.95
N ASN A 33 14.02 1.27 13.09
CA ASN A 33 14.74 0.07 13.50
C ASN A 33 13.93 -1.19 13.15
N LEU A 34 14.56 -2.10 12.40
CA LEU A 34 13.98 -3.42 12.13
C LEU A 34 13.88 -4.28 13.39
N CYS A 35 14.80 -4.09 14.34
CA CYS A 35 14.92 -4.91 15.52
C CYS A 35 14.59 -4.12 16.79
N ASP A 36 14.03 -4.81 17.79
CA ASP A 36 13.88 -4.28 19.14
C ASP A 36 15.24 -3.91 19.75
N LYS A 37 15.24 -3.11 20.82
CA LYS A 37 16.46 -2.65 21.51
C LYS A 37 17.41 -3.77 21.94
N ASP A 38 16.86 -4.97 22.20
CA ASP A 38 17.63 -6.15 22.59
C ASP A 38 18.17 -6.96 21.39
N GLY A 39 17.81 -6.58 20.16
CA GLY A 39 18.25 -7.22 18.91
C GLY A 39 17.71 -8.63 18.67
N LYS A 40 16.80 -9.12 19.52
CA LYS A 40 16.32 -10.51 19.51
C LYS A 40 15.11 -10.75 18.61
N ASN A 41 14.26 -9.75 18.45
CA ASN A 41 13.10 -9.81 17.55
C ASN A 41 13.30 -8.76 16.47
N CYS A 42 13.44 -9.21 15.23
CA CYS A 42 13.53 -8.33 14.08
C CYS A 42 12.29 -8.53 13.21
N ARG A 43 11.61 -7.45 12.84
CA ARG A 43 10.42 -7.47 11.99
C ARG A 43 10.63 -6.60 10.76
N LEU A 44 10.69 -7.22 9.60
CA LEU A 44 10.69 -6.53 8.32
C LEU A 44 9.24 -6.34 7.87
N LYS A 45 8.73 -5.11 7.97
CA LYS A 45 7.40 -4.77 7.43
C LYS A 45 7.52 -4.47 5.94
N ALA A 46 6.93 -5.32 5.11
CA ALA A 46 6.83 -5.15 3.67
C ALA A 46 5.44 -4.64 3.29
N ALA A 47 5.37 -3.66 2.40
CA ALA A 47 4.12 -3.18 1.82
C ALA A 47 3.98 -3.67 0.38
N LEU A 48 2.85 -4.26 0.01
CA LEU A 48 2.48 -4.65 -1.35
C LEU A 48 1.41 -3.70 -1.88
N LEU A 49 1.77 -2.87 -2.86
CA LEU A 49 0.91 -1.84 -3.44
C LEU A 49 0.46 -2.29 -4.83
N LEU A 50 -0.76 -2.80 -4.93
CA LEU A 50 -1.33 -3.29 -6.19
C LEU A 50 -2.83 -3.05 -6.20
N PRO A 51 -3.46 -2.94 -7.38
CA PRO A 51 -4.92 -2.83 -7.46
C PRO A 51 -5.56 -4.13 -6.96
N GLN A 52 -6.66 -4.01 -6.21
CA GLN A 52 -7.53 -5.13 -5.86
C GLN A 52 -8.32 -5.62 -7.09
N ASN A 53 -8.52 -4.73 -8.07
CA ASN A 53 -9.28 -4.99 -9.29
C ASN A 53 -8.56 -6.04 -10.18
N SER A 54 -9.22 -7.17 -10.45
CA SER A 54 -8.70 -8.25 -11.29
C SER A 54 -8.67 -7.93 -12.79
N SER A 55 -9.11 -6.74 -13.20
CA SER A 55 -8.98 -6.26 -14.59
C SER A 55 -7.52 -6.00 -14.98
N PHE A 56 -6.61 -5.92 -14.02
CA PHE A 56 -5.17 -5.74 -14.23
C PHE A 56 -4.43 -7.07 -14.07
N SER A 57 -3.42 -7.32 -14.89
CA SER A 57 -2.65 -8.57 -14.86
C SER A 57 -1.88 -8.75 -13.53
N ALA A 58 -1.28 -7.68 -13.01
CA ALA A 58 -0.73 -7.67 -11.66
C ALA A 58 -1.75 -7.01 -10.71
N ASN A 59 -2.46 -7.83 -9.98
CA ASN A 59 -3.46 -7.42 -8.98
C ASN A 59 -3.21 -8.17 -7.66
N LEU A 60 -3.74 -7.65 -6.56
CA LEU A 60 -3.58 -8.26 -5.23
C LEU A 60 -4.07 -9.71 -5.18
N PRO A 61 -5.27 -10.08 -5.69
CA PRO A 61 -5.72 -11.47 -5.71
C PRO A 61 -4.75 -12.46 -6.38
N SER A 62 -4.06 -12.05 -7.45
CA SER A 62 -3.13 -12.90 -8.18
C SER A 62 -1.72 -12.94 -7.58
N VAL A 63 -1.22 -11.80 -7.10
CA VAL A 63 0.17 -11.66 -6.66
C VAL A 63 0.35 -12.03 -5.18
N ARG A 64 -0.62 -11.71 -4.32
CA ARG A 64 -0.52 -11.99 -2.88
C ARG A 64 -0.27 -13.49 -2.57
N PRO A 65 -0.97 -14.45 -3.20
CA PRO A 65 -0.72 -15.88 -2.94
C PRO A 65 0.72 -16.31 -3.29
N VAL A 66 1.35 -15.67 -4.28
CA VAL A 66 2.74 -15.96 -4.65
C VAL A 66 3.70 -15.51 -3.54
N PHE A 67 3.46 -14.34 -2.95
CA PHE A 67 4.22 -13.89 -1.78
C PHE A 67 3.98 -14.78 -0.56
N ASP A 68 2.73 -15.17 -0.29
CA ASP A 68 2.40 -16.06 0.83
C ASP A 68 3.14 -17.41 0.69
N LEU A 69 3.21 -17.95 -0.53
CA LEU A 69 3.97 -19.17 -0.83
C LEU A 69 5.49 -18.94 -0.68
N ALA A 70 6.01 -17.84 -1.21
CA ALA A 70 7.44 -17.53 -1.12
C ALA A 70 7.89 -17.33 0.34
N LEU A 71 7.10 -16.66 1.18
CA LEU A 71 7.41 -16.47 2.60
C LEU A 71 7.26 -17.76 3.42
N ALA A 72 6.50 -18.74 2.91
CA ALA A 72 6.39 -20.06 3.52
C ALA A 72 7.55 -21.00 3.14
N ASP A 73 8.22 -20.75 2.02
CA ASP A 73 9.30 -21.58 1.47
C ASP A 73 10.56 -21.57 2.37
N GLU A 74 11.15 -22.75 2.59
CA GLU A 74 12.33 -22.91 3.46
C GLU A 74 13.57 -22.23 2.88
N VAL A 75 13.78 -22.26 1.56
CA VAL A 75 14.92 -21.61 0.90
C VAL A 75 14.87 -20.10 1.09
N ILE A 76 13.67 -19.52 1.04
CA ILE A 76 13.48 -18.10 1.27
C ILE A 76 13.66 -17.75 2.75
N LYS A 77 13.15 -18.59 3.67
CA LYS A 77 13.38 -18.40 5.12
C LYS A 77 14.87 -18.46 5.47
N ASP A 78 15.61 -19.39 4.89
CA ASP A 78 17.05 -19.56 5.10
C ASP A 78 17.89 -18.44 4.47
N ALA A 79 17.33 -17.71 3.50
CA ALA A 79 17.96 -16.52 2.94
C ALA A 79 17.91 -15.31 3.90
N PHE A 80 17.01 -15.33 4.89
CA PHE A 80 16.91 -14.26 5.89
C PHE A 80 17.78 -14.55 7.12
N PRO A 81 18.28 -13.50 7.81
CA PRO A 81 18.96 -13.67 9.09
C PRO A 81 18.08 -14.41 10.11
N PRO A 82 18.68 -15.26 10.97
CA PRO A 82 17.93 -15.99 11.97
C PRO A 82 17.22 -15.03 12.93
N GLY A 83 15.93 -15.28 13.20
CA GLY A 83 15.11 -14.44 14.07
C GLY A 83 14.48 -13.21 13.39
N LEU A 84 14.65 -13.04 12.07
CA LEU A 84 13.90 -12.07 11.28
C LEU A 84 12.54 -12.65 10.87
N THR A 85 11.46 -11.91 11.16
CA THR A 85 10.12 -12.20 10.63
C THR A 85 9.74 -11.16 9.59
N VAL A 86 9.09 -11.58 8.51
CA VAL A 86 8.61 -10.69 7.45
C VAL A 86 7.10 -10.56 7.56
N ASP A 87 6.62 -9.33 7.73
CA ASP A 87 5.19 -9.01 7.81
C ASP A 87 4.78 -8.31 6.51
N LEU A 88 3.91 -8.94 5.71
CA LEU A 88 3.42 -8.37 4.46
C LEU A 88 2.05 -7.71 4.64
N THR A 89 1.97 -6.40 4.39
CA THR A 89 0.72 -5.63 4.40
C THR A 89 0.37 -5.20 2.98
N THR A 90 -0.91 -5.29 2.60
CA THR A 90 -1.37 -4.95 1.24
C THR A 90 -2.09 -3.61 1.21
N TYR A 91 -1.85 -2.81 0.18
CA TYR A 91 -2.49 -1.52 -0.07
C TYR A 91 -3.09 -1.50 -1.47
N ASP A 92 -4.37 -1.15 -1.56
CA ASP A 92 -5.09 -1.08 -2.83
C ASP A 92 -4.78 0.22 -3.56
N VAL A 93 -4.13 0.09 -4.72
CA VAL A 93 -3.91 1.22 -5.64
C VAL A 93 -5.11 1.30 -6.57
N ILE A 94 -6.10 2.10 -6.17
CA ILE A 94 -7.41 2.21 -6.82
C ILE A 94 -7.24 2.47 -8.33
N ASP A 95 -7.74 1.54 -9.13
CA ASP A 95 -7.77 1.58 -10.60
C ASP A 95 -6.43 1.96 -11.27
N CYS A 96 -5.31 1.63 -10.63
CA CYS A 96 -3.99 2.02 -11.11
C CYS A 96 -3.81 3.53 -11.35
N ASP A 97 -4.51 4.35 -10.56
CA ASP A 97 -4.37 5.79 -10.59
C ASP A 97 -3.07 6.23 -9.88
N ALA A 98 -2.29 7.06 -10.57
CA ALA A 98 -0.98 7.51 -10.09
C ALA A 98 -1.06 8.31 -8.78
N ALA A 99 -2.13 9.09 -8.57
CA ALA A 99 -2.31 9.83 -7.32
C ALA A 99 -2.59 8.87 -6.16
N TYR A 100 -3.45 7.87 -6.36
CA TYR A 100 -3.72 6.86 -5.33
C TYR A 100 -2.51 5.97 -5.03
N ALA A 101 -1.64 5.75 -6.01
CA ALA A 101 -0.38 5.04 -5.80
C ALA A 101 0.53 5.79 -4.81
N VAL A 102 0.67 7.10 -4.98
CA VAL A 102 1.46 7.95 -4.07
C VAL A 102 0.82 8.02 -2.69
N ILE A 103 -0.50 8.20 -2.61
CA ILE A 103 -1.23 8.22 -1.33
C ILE A 103 -1.02 6.90 -0.58
N SER A 104 -1.16 5.76 -1.26
CA SER A 104 -0.97 4.44 -0.66
C SER A 104 0.46 4.21 -0.20
N ALA A 105 1.46 4.75 -0.91
CA ALA A 105 2.85 4.68 -0.49
C ALA A 105 3.11 5.52 0.78
N ILE A 106 2.47 6.68 0.90
CA ILE A 106 2.53 7.51 2.11
C ILE A 106 1.85 6.79 3.28
N ASP A 107 0.69 6.18 3.07
CA ASP A 107 0.02 5.39 4.11
C ASP A 107 0.89 4.23 4.59
N ALA A 108 1.46 3.47 3.64
CA ALA A 108 2.37 2.38 3.95
C ALA A 108 3.62 2.85 4.70
N TYR A 109 4.15 4.01 4.33
CA TYR A 109 5.24 4.65 5.05
C TYR A 109 4.85 5.03 6.49
N ASN A 110 3.66 5.60 6.68
CA ASN A 110 3.12 5.95 8.01
C ASN A 110 2.79 4.70 8.85
N ASP A 111 2.49 3.58 8.21
CA ASP A 111 2.34 2.26 8.82
C ASP A 111 3.68 1.53 9.05
N CYS A 112 4.81 2.23 8.81
CA CYS A 112 6.17 1.78 9.09
C CYS A 112 6.64 0.64 8.20
N ALA A 113 6.20 0.64 6.93
CA ALA A 113 6.78 -0.23 5.92
C ALA A 113 8.25 0.14 5.67
N HIS A 114 9.11 -0.88 5.70
CA HIS A 114 10.55 -0.76 5.43
C HIS A 114 10.85 -0.99 3.93
N VAL A 115 10.06 -1.86 3.29
CA VAL A 115 10.22 -2.23 1.89
C VAL A 115 8.87 -2.10 1.20
N PHE A 116 8.89 -1.57 -0.01
CA PHE A 116 7.71 -1.37 -0.85
C PHE A 116 7.83 -2.27 -2.08
N PHE A 117 6.81 -3.10 -2.31
CA PHE A 117 6.64 -3.94 -3.48
C PHE A 117 5.49 -3.36 -4.31
N GLY A 118 5.79 -2.87 -5.51
CA GLY A 118 4.86 -2.05 -6.30
C GLY A 118 5.08 -0.55 -6.10
N PRO A 119 4.26 0.33 -6.72
CA PRO A 119 3.08 0.04 -7.53
C PRO A 119 3.44 -0.44 -8.95
N SER A 120 2.87 -1.56 -9.40
CA SER A 120 3.15 -2.09 -10.75
C SER A 120 2.28 -1.46 -11.86
N CYS A 121 1.61 -0.34 -11.58
CA CYS A 121 0.65 0.33 -12.45
C CYS A 121 1.33 1.19 -13.53
N ASP A 122 2.15 0.57 -14.37
CA ASP A 122 2.58 1.19 -15.63
C ASP A 122 1.59 0.80 -16.74
N PHE A 123 1.41 1.66 -17.73
CA PHE A 123 0.65 1.42 -18.97
C PHE A 123 1.02 0.09 -19.70
N ALA A 124 2.10 -0.58 -19.30
CA ALA A 124 2.54 -1.91 -19.77
C ALA A 124 1.79 -3.09 -19.14
N LEU A 125 1.11 -2.93 -18.00
CA LEU A 125 0.11 -3.89 -17.54
C LEU A 125 -1.21 -3.58 -18.23
N GLY A 126 -1.31 -3.99 -19.50
CA GLY A 126 -2.54 -3.88 -20.26
C GLY A 126 -3.71 -4.42 -19.43
N LYS A 127 -4.72 -3.59 -19.18
CA LYS A 127 -6.03 -4.05 -18.70
C LYS A 127 -6.37 -5.29 -19.50
N SER A 128 -6.52 -6.44 -18.85
CA SER A 128 -6.77 -7.69 -19.57
C SER A 128 -8.15 -7.57 -20.21
N ILE A 129 -8.18 -7.25 -21.50
CA ILE A 129 -9.41 -7.20 -22.29
C ILE A 129 -9.92 -8.63 -22.55
N TYR A 130 -9.13 -9.65 -22.22
CA TYR A 130 -9.56 -11.04 -22.22
C TYR A 130 -10.34 -11.35 -20.95
N SER A 131 -11.63 -11.01 -20.99
CA SER A 131 -12.66 -11.76 -20.30
C SER A 131 -12.43 -13.24 -20.61
N SER A 132 -12.19 -14.02 -19.56
CA SER A 132 -12.15 -15.47 -19.59
C SER A 132 -13.51 -15.98 -20.09
N LYS A 133 -13.67 -16.02 -21.40
CA LYS A 133 -14.65 -16.88 -22.05
C LYS A 133 -14.24 -18.29 -21.65
N ALA A 134 -15.09 -18.90 -20.82
CA ALA A 134 -14.94 -20.25 -20.30
C ALA A 134 -14.37 -21.19 -21.37
N ILE A 135 -13.30 -21.89 -20.99
CA ILE A 135 -12.83 -23.06 -21.75
C ILE A 135 -13.94 -24.12 -21.59
N PRO A 136 -14.52 -24.64 -22.69
CA PRO A 136 -15.50 -25.71 -22.65
C PRO A 136 -14.91 -27.05 -22.20
#